data_AF-A0A8H6NZ20-F1
#
_entry.id   AF-A0A8H6NZ20-F1
#
_cell.length_a   1.000
_cell.length_b   1.000
_cell.length_c   1.000
_cell.angle_alpha   90.00
_cell.angle_beta   90.00
_cell.angle_gamma   90.00
#
_symmetry.space_group_name_H-M   'P 1'
#
loop_
_entity.id
_entity.type
_entity.pdbx_description
1 polymer ?
#
loop_
_entity_poly.entity_id
_entity_poly.type
_entity_poly.pdbx_seq_one_letter_code
_entity_poly.pdbx_strand_id
1 'polypeptide(L)'
;MATLLSLLALAVLLVVPFYAIYKPPAFLINHFARKWPDVLWQVTTNEKIIGLTIDDAPSQHTPEIIKILKENDAHATFFLIGAQMSGREDEMGDIIKAGSELGNHAMHDEASRSLPQDQLEQEIL
;
A
#
# COMPACT_ATOMS: atom_id res chain seq x y z
N MET A 1 5.23 -41.79 13.54
CA MET A 1 4.73 -41.31 12.24
C MET A 1 3.71 -40.17 12.41
N ALA A 2 2.63 -40.36 13.18
CA ALA A 2 1.62 -39.33 13.43
C ALA A 2 2.21 -38.02 14.00
N THR A 3 3.08 -38.09 15.01
CA THR A 3 3.70 -36.90 15.61
C THR A 3 4.50 -36.07 14.61
N LEU A 4 5.26 -36.72 13.70
CA LEU A 4 6.04 -36.02 12.69
C LEU A 4 5.13 -35.33 11.65
N LEU A 5 4.04 -35.98 11.25
CA LEU A 5 3.03 -35.40 10.38
C LEU A 5 2.32 -34.21 11.03
N SER A 6 1.99 -34.31 12.33
CA SER A 6 1.40 -33.20 13.09
C SER A 6 2.35 -32.01 13.21
N LEU A 7 3.64 -32.24 13.47
CA LEU A 7 4.64 -31.17 13.54
C LEU A 7 4.87 -30.50 12.19
N LEU A 8 4.91 -31.28 11.10
CA LEU A 8 5.03 -30.74 9.75
C LEU A 8 3.80 -29.90 9.38
N ALA A 9 2.59 -30.40 9.67
CA ALA A 9 1.36 -29.67 9.42
C ALA A 9 1.32 -28.34 10.19
N LEU A 10 1.75 -28.34 11.46
CA LEU A 10 1.86 -27.12 12.26
C LEU A 10 2.89 -26.15 11.66
N ALA A 11 4.06 -26.63 11.24
CA ALA A 11 5.08 -25.80 10.62
C ALA A 11 4.56 -25.16 9.31
N VAL A 12 3.88 -25.93 8.46
CA VAL A 12 3.26 -25.42 7.23
C VAL A 12 2.20 -24.37 7.55
N LEU A 13 1.33 -24.64 8.53
CA LEU A 13 0.29 -23.71 8.96
C LEU A 13 0.86 -22.40 9.50
N LEU A 14 2.03 -22.43 10.13
CA LEU A 14 2.71 -21.24 10.62
C LEU A 14 3.47 -20.52 9.50
N VAL A 15 4.20 -21.22 8.63
CA VAL A 15 5.11 -20.60 7.64
C VAL A 15 4.36 -20.08 6.41
N VAL A 16 3.36 -20.81 5.92
CA VAL A 16 2.68 -20.47 4.66
C VAL A 16 2.01 -19.09 4.68
N PRO A 17 1.32 -18.67 5.76
CA PRO A 17 0.73 -17.32 5.82
C PRO A 17 1.78 -16.21 5.70
N PHE A 18 2.90 -16.30 6.42
CA PHE A 18 3.97 -15.31 6.33
C PHE A 18 4.63 -15.31 4.96
N TYR A 19 4.82 -16.49 4.35
CA TYR A 19 5.34 -16.58 3.00
C TYR A 19 4.38 -15.97 1.97
N ALA A 20 3.06 -16.17 2.14
CA ALA A 20 2.05 -15.58 1.27
C ALA A 20 1.99 -14.05 1.40
N ILE A 21 2.25 -13.49 2.59
CA ILE A 21 2.41 -12.04 2.80
C ILE A 21 3.67 -11.53 2.11
N TYR A 22 4.81 -12.21 2.32
CA TYR A 22 6.10 -11.85 1.72
C TYR A 22 6.09 -11.98 0.19
N LYS A 23 5.43 -13.00 -0.34
CA LYS A 23 5.33 -13.30 -1.77
C LYS A 23 3.89 -13.70 -2.11
N PRO A 24 3.02 -12.71 -2.38
CA PRO A 24 1.64 -12.98 -2.77
C PRO A 24 1.58 -13.94 -3.96
N PRO A 25 0.68 -14.94 -3.94
CA PRO A 25 0.59 -15.90 -5.02
C PRO A 25 0.24 -15.23 -6.35
N ALA A 26 1.12 -15.38 -7.35
CA ALA A 26 0.96 -14.73 -8.66
C ALA A 26 -0.37 -15.07 -9.34
N PHE A 27 -0.92 -16.26 -9.11
CA PHE A 27 -2.22 -16.64 -9.67
C PHE A 27 -3.39 -15.81 -9.10
N LEU A 28 -3.31 -15.36 -7.83
CA LEU A 28 -4.31 -14.49 -7.21
C LEU A 28 -4.20 -13.08 -7.79
N ILE A 29 -2.99 -12.54 -7.87
CA ILE A 29 -2.74 -11.24 -8.51
C ILE A 29 -3.25 -11.25 -9.95
N ASN A 30 -2.89 -12.28 -10.73
CA ASN A 30 -3.34 -12.42 -12.12
C ASN A 30 -4.84 -12.65 -12.26
N HIS A 31 -5.50 -13.23 -11.26
CA HIS A 31 -6.96 -13.36 -11.24
C HIS A 31 -7.61 -11.99 -11.06
N PHE A 32 -7.16 -11.21 -10.07
CA PHE A 32 -7.71 -9.88 -9.80
C PHE A 32 -7.37 -8.87 -10.90
N ALA A 33 -6.16 -8.90 -11.44
CA ALA A 33 -5.77 -8.06 -12.59
C ALA A 33 -6.63 -8.33 -13.83
N ARG A 34 -7.05 -9.57 -14.07
CA ARG A 34 -8.00 -9.89 -15.16
C ARG A 34 -9.43 -9.44 -14.85
N LYS A 35 -9.82 -9.44 -13.57
CA LYS A 35 -11.16 -9.04 -13.13
C LYS A 35 -11.33 -7.51 -13.17
N TRP A 36 -10.28 -6.75 -12.86
CA TRP A 36 -10.25 -5.29 -12.87
C TRP A 36 -9.08 -4.78 -13.70
N PRO A 37 -9.23 -4.77 -15.04
CA PRO A 37 -8.12 -4.44 -15.96
C PRO A 37 -7.70 -2.97 -15.90
N ASP A 38 -8.57 -2.08 -15.43
CA ASP A 38 -8.30 -0.64 -15.27
C ASP A 38 -7.50 -0.33 -13.98
N VAL A 39 -7.28 -1.33 -13.12
CA VAL A 39 -6.48 -1.20 -11.90
C VAL A 39 -5.09 -1.76 -12.15
N LEU A 40 -4.06 -0.99 -11.80
CA LEU A 40 -2.67 -1.46 -11.87
C LEU A 40 -2.33 -2.29 -10.63
N TRP A 41 -2.28 -3.63 -10.79
CA TRP A 41 -1.95 -4.54 -9.68
C TRP A 41 -0.45 -4.81 -9.53
N GLN A 42 0.27 -4.86 -10.66
CA GLN A 42 1.72 -5.12 -10.71
C GLN A 42 2.27 -4.69 -12.07
N VAL A 43 3.57 -4.40 -12.13
CA VAL A 43 4.30 -4.13 -13.38
C VAL A 43 5.32 -5.24 -13.60
N THR A 44 5.40 -5.76 -14.82
CA THR A 44 6.45 -6.71 -15.19
C THR A 44 7.75 -5.97 -15.45
N THR A 45 8.80 -6.36 -14.74
CA THR A 45 10.13 -5.75 -14.82
C THR A 45 11.19 -6.84 -14.69
N ASN A 46 12.35 -6.60 -15.30
CA ASN A 46 13.53 -7.47 -15.16
C ASN A 46 14.44 -7.02 -13.99
N GLU A 47 14.09 -5.91 -13.35
CA GLU A 47 14.84 -5.34 -12.23
C GLU A 47 14.27 -5.82 -10.89
N LYS A 48 15.11 -5.86 -9.85
CA LYS A 48 14.69 -6.20 -8.49
C LYS A 48 14.14 -4.96 -7.78
N ILE A 49 12.94 -4.54 -8.19
CA ILE A 49 12.27 -3.36 -7.65
C ILE A 49 10.92 -3.73 -7.03
N ILE A 50 10.50 -2.95 -6.04
CA ILE A 50 9.17 -3.00 -5.44
C ILE A 50 8.60 -1.59 -5.36
N GLY A 51 7.29 -1.44 -5.53
CA GLY A 51 6.59 -0.20 -5.22
C GLY A 51 6.13 -0.24 -3.76
N LEU A 52 6.73 0.59 -2.91
CA LEU A 52 6.28 0.77 -1.53
C LEU A 52 5.23 1.88 -1.49
N THR A 53 4.06 1.58 -0.97
CA THR A 53 2.97 2.56 -0.82
C THR A 53 2.59 2.69 0.64
N ILE A 54 2.26 3.91 1.06
CA ILE A 54 1.78 4.23 2.40
C ILE A 54 0.45 4.93 2.25
N ASP A 55 -0.61 4.30 2.75
CA ASP A 55 -1.96 4.85 2.70
C ASP A 55 -2.24 5.71 3.95
N ASP A 56 -3.35 6.45 3.91
CA ASP A 56 -3.87 7.27 5.01
C ASP A 56 -2.91 8.37 5.52
N ALA A 57 -2.03 8.87 4.66
CA ALA A 57 -1.17 10.00 4.98
C ALA A 57 -1.89 11.36 4.80
N PRO A 58 -1.38 12.48 5.36
CA PRO A 58 -0.35 12.55 6.39
C PRO A 58 -0.89 12.10 7.77
N SER A 59 0.01 11.59 8.62
CA SER A 59 -0.29 11.24 10.01
C SER A 59 0.82 11.73 10.93
N GLN A 60 0.64 11.59 12.25
CA GLN A 60 1.70 11.89 13.22
C GLN A 60 3.00 11.09 12.99
N HIS A 61 2.94 9.98 12.25
CA HIS A 61 4.08 9.11 11.96
C HIS A 61 4.76 9.43 10.63
N THR A 62 4.14 10.24 9.76
CA THR A 62 4.68 10.60 8.44
C THR A 62 6.13 11.11 8.52
N PRO A 63 6.51 12.01 9.45
CA PRO A 63 7.90 12.46 9.57
C PRO A 63 8.90 11.34 9.92
N GLU A 64 8.50 10.39 10.77
CA GLU A 64 9.33 9.25 11.15
C GLU A 64 9.50 8.28 9.98
N ILE A 65 8.43 8.02 9.23
CA ILE A 65 8.47 7.17 8.03
C ILE A 65 9.41 7.78 6.98
N ILE A 66 9.29 9.08 6.69
CA ILE A 66 10.17 9.79 5.74
C ILE A 66 11.64 9.66 6.17
N LYS A 67 11.92 9.83 7.47
CA LYS A 67 13.26 9.68 8.01
C LYS A 67 13.81 8.27 7.77
N ILE A 68 13.03 7.22 8.07
CA ILE A 68 13.45 5.82 7.87
C ILE A 68 13.69 5.52 6.40
N LEU A 69 12.82 5.99 5.50
CA LEU A 69 13.00 5.85 4.05
C LEU A 69 14.33 6.46 3.61
N LYS A 70 14.62 7.69 4.05
CA LYS A 70 15.87 8.39 3.74
C LYS A 70 17.10 7.67 4.30
N GLU A 71 17.03 7.13 5.52
CA GLU A 71 18.13 6.34 6.13
C GLU A 71 18.46 5.06 5.35
N ASN A 72 17.49 4.54 4.59
CA ASN A 72 17.63 3.32 3.79
C ASN A 72 17.78 3.58 2.29
N ASP A 73 18.00 4.84 1.87
CA ASP A 73 18.07 5.24 0.46
C ASP A 73 16.85 4.73 -0.35
N ALA A 74 15.68 4.84 0.27
CA ALA A 74 14.42 4.35 -0.26
C ALA A 74 13.42 5.49 -0.45
N HIS A 75 12.44 5.25 -1.32
CA HIS A 75 11.32 6.15 -1.59
C HIS A 75 10.01 5.36 -1.58
N ALA A 76 8.89 6.06 -1.39
CA ALA A 76 7.55 5.49 -1.40
C ALA A 76 6.56 6.41 -2.13
N THR A 77 5.37 5.90 -2.44
CA THR A 77 4.21 6.71 -2.83
C THR A 77 3.29 6.83 -1.62
N PHE A 78 3.02 8.06 -1.17
CA PHE A 78 2.12 8.34 -0.05
C PHE A 78 0.74 8.72 -0.57
N PHE A 79 -0.25 7.85 -0.35
CA PHE A 79 -1.64 8.10 -0.69
C PHE A 79 -2.29 8.95 0.41
N LEU A 80 -2.62 10.20 0.07
CA LEU A 80 -3.07 11.22 1.01
C LEU A 80 -4.60 11.28 1.11
N ILE A 81 -5.11 11.38 2.34
CA ILE A 81 -6.50 11.76 2.60
C ILE A 81 -6.56 13.28 2.78
N GLY A 82 -7.33 13.96 1.94
CA GLY A 82 -7.41 15.42 1.92
C GLY A 82 -7.79 16.05 3.27
N ALA A 83 -8.76 15.47 3.99
CA ALA A 83 -9.17 15.96 5.30
C ALA A 83 -8.08 15.87 6.38
N GLN A 84 -7.05 15.05 6.18
CA GLN A 84 -5.92 14.93 7.11
C GLN A 84 -4.82 15.98 6.85
N MET A 85 -4.88 16.70 5.73
CA MET A 85 -3.84 17.67 5.34
C MET A 85 -3.91 18.98 6.12
N SER A 86 -5.06 19.34 6.68
CA SER A 86 -5.28 20.63 7.35
C SER A 86 -4.31 20.83 8.51
N GLY A 87 -3.46 21.85 8.42
CA GLY A 87 -2.42 22.16 9.41
C GLY A 87 -1.16 21.28 9.31
N ARG A 88 -1.07 20.43 8.27
CA ARG A 88 0.08 19.56 7.94
C ARG A 88 0.59 19.80 6.52
N GLU A 89 0.26 20.94 5.92
CA GLU A 89 0.55 21.25 4.52
C GLU A 89 2.05 21.13 4.19
N ASP A 90 2.90 21.49 5.16
CA ASP A 90 4.35 21.39 5.05
C ASP A 90 4.85 19.94 4.94
N GLU A 91 4.15 18.96 5.52
CA GLU A 91 4.53 17.54 5.46
C GLU A 91 4.53 17.02 4.02
N MET A 92 3.60 17.48 3.16
CA MET A 92 3.60 17.14 1.73
C MET A 92 4.85 17.65 1.02
N GLY A 93 5.28 18.86 1.38
CA GLY A 93 6.52 19.43 0.87
C GLY A 93 7.73 18.59 1.28
N ASP A 94 7.73 18.06 2.49
CA ASP A 94 8.81 17.22 3.00
C ASP A 94 8.83 15.82 2.37
N ILE A 95 7.66 15.22 2.11
CA ILE A 95 7.54 13.96 1.34
C ILE A 95 8.19 14.12 -0.04
N ILE A 96 7.84 15.19 -0.78
CA ILE A 96 8.38 15.47 -2.12
C ILE A 96 9.88 15.74 -2.06
N LYS A 97 10.35 16.57 -1.11
CA LYS A 97 11.78 16.86 -0.94
C LYS A 97 12.61 15.62 -0.60
N ALA A 98 12.00 14.62 0.03
CA ALA A 98 12.61 13.33 0.31
C ALA A 98 12.62 12.37 -0.90
N GLY A 99 12.14 12.80 -2.07
CA GLY A 99 12.12 12.01 -3.30
C GLY A 99 10.95 11.02 -3.40
N SER A 100 9.98 11.12 -2.49
CA SER A 100 8.76 10.30 -2.51
C SER A 100 7.64 10.96 -3.32
N GLU A 101 6.66 10.17 -3.74
CA GLU A 101 5.52 10.61 -4.55
C GLU A 101 4.27 10.83 -3.69
N LEU A 102 3.37 11.71 -4.12
CA LEU A 102 2.04 11.87 -3.53
C LEU A 102 0.98 11.21 -4.43
N GLY A 103 0.13 10.37 -3.83
CA GLY A 103 -1.08 9.83 -4.40
C GLY A 103 -2.33 10.42 -3.75
N ASN A 104 -3.46 10.34 -4.44
CA ASN A 104 -4.76 10.75 -3.90
C ASN A 104 -5.46 9.54 -3.28
N HIS A 105 -5.88 9.66 -2.01
CA HIS A 105 -6.64 8.66 -1.26
C HIS A 105 -8.01 9.20 -0.81
N ALA A 106 -8.66 9.94 -1.69
CA ALA A 106 -9.89 10.67 -1.44
C ALA A 106 -9.78 11.83 -0.42
N MET A 107 -10.87 12.55 -0.21
CA MET A 107 -10.94 13.60 0.81
C MET A 107 -11.20 13.02 2.19
N HIS A 108 -11.95 11.92 2.28
CA HIS A 108 -12.32 11.24 3.52
C HIS A 108 -12.14 9.73 3.41
N ASP A 109 -11.88 9.07 4.56
CA ASP A 109 -11.79 7.61 4.66
C ASP A 109 -13.18 6.98 4.61
N GLU A 110 -13.73 6.90 3.40
CA GLU A 110 -15.02 6.29 3.13
C GLU A 110 -14.92 5.28 2.00
N ALA A 111 -15.66 4.17 2.13
CA ALA A 111 -15.65 3.12 1.12
C ALA A 111 -16.26 3.64 -0.19
N SER A 112 -15.42 3.88 -1.21
CA SER A 112 -15.83 4.45 -2.50
C SER A 112 -16.95 3.65 -3.19
N ARG A 113 -16.99 2.33 -2.99
CA ARG A 113 -18.01 1.44 -3.57
C ARG A 113 -19.44 1.71 -3.09
N SER A 114 -19.61 2.42 -1.97
CA SER A 114 -20.91 2.76 -1.40
C SER A 114 -21.36 4.19 -1.71
N LEU A 115 -20.49 5.01 -2.32
CA LEU A 115 -20.79 6.40 -2.61
C LEU A 115 -21.61 6.53 -3.91
N PRO A 116 -22.60 7.44 -3.94
CA PRO A 116 -23.16 7.97 -5.19
C PRO A 116 -22.06 8.58 -6.07
N GLN A 117 -22.26 8.58 -7.39
CA GLN A 117 -21.23 9.03 -8.35
C GLN A 117 -20.81 10.49 -8.12
N ASP A 118 -21.76 11.39 -7.85
CA ASP A 118 -21.51 12.80 -7.59
C ASP A 118 -20.69 13.03 -6.31
N GLN A 119 -20.89 12.20 -5.29
CA GLN A 119 -20.08 12.22 -4.07
C GLN A 119 -18.69 11.64 -4.33
N LEU A 120 -18.58 10.53 -5.06
CA LEU A 120 -17.29 9.95 -5.42
C LEU A 120 -16.43 10.93 -6.24
N GLU A 121 -17.04 11.69 -7.15
CA GLU A 121 -16.34 12.72 -7.91
C GLU A 121 -15.80 13.83 -6.99
N GLN A 122 -16.57 14.26 -5.99
CA GLN A 122 -16.13 15.25 -4.99
C GLN A 122 -15.02 14.72 -4.08
N GLU A 123 -15.00 13.42 -3.81
CA GLU A 123 -13.95 12.79 -3.01
C GLU A 123 -12.61 12.73 -3.76
N ILE A 124 -12.60 12.71 -5.10
CA ILE A 124 -11.39 12.58 -5.90
C ILE A 124 -10.82 13.95 -6.37
N LEU A 125 -11.68 14.94 -6.58
CA LEU A 125 -11.34 16.27 -7.14
C LEU A 125 -10.80 17.25 -6.09
#